data_AF-A0A844HMM9-F1
#
_entry.id   AF-A0A844HMM9-F1
#
_cell.length_a   1.000
_cell.length_b   1.000
_cell.length_c   1.000
_cell.angle_alpha   90.00
_cell.angle_beta   90.00
_cell.angle_gamma   90.00
#
_symmetry.space_group_name_H-M   'P 1'
#
loop_
_entity.id
_entity.type
_entity.pdbx_description
1 polymer ?
#
loop_
_entity_poly.entity_id
_entity_poly.type
_entity_poly.pdbx_seq_one_letter_code
_entity_poly.pdbx_strand_id
1 'polypeptide(L)' 'MTDDWPNHHEELTRKTVQELQKWASRAEAGTITQIMWLSILSVLYDTTSGLIDKEVSDLIADFHRDTINILRKGAAA' A
#
# COMPACT_ATOMS: atom_id res chain seq x y z
N MET A 1 8.06 -26.09 23.05
CA MET A 1 7.84 -24.64 22.97
C MET A 1 7.83 -24.30 21.50
N THR A 2 6.63 -24.15 20.93
CA THR A 2 6.47 -23.48 19.64
C THR A 2 6.88 -22.04 19.86
N ASP A 3 7.86 -21.58 19.10
CA ASP A 3 8.22 -20.17 19.07
C ASP A 3 7.01 -19.45 18.45
N ASP A 4 6.08 -18.97 19.29
CA ASP A 4 4.84 -18.29 18.88
C ASP A 4 5.13 -16.89 18.28
N TRP A 5 6.39 -16.62 17.90
CA TRP A 5 6.81 -15.41 17.23
C TRP A 5 6.43 -15.49 15.75
N PRO A 6 5.70 -14.50 15.20
CA PRO A 6 5.41 -14.47 13.78
C PRO A 6 6.72 -14.50 13.01
N ASN A 7 6.81 -15.33 11.98
CA ASN A 7 8.00 -15.31 11.14
C ASN A 7 8.14 -13.91 10.50
N HIS A 8 9.35 -13.54 10.08
CA HIS A 8 9.64 -12.19 9.57
C HIS A 8 8.66 -11.76 8.45
N HIS A 9 8.24 -12.72 7.63
CA HIS A 9 7.27 -12.55 6.55
C HIS A 9 5.88 -12.16 7.06
N GLU A 10 5.35 -12.86 8.07
CA GLU A 10 4.06 -12.54 8.69
C GLU A 10 4.07 -11.17 9.37
N GLU A 11 5.14 -10.85 10.11
CA GLU A 11 5.26 -9.55 10.79
C GLU A 11 5.42 -8.40 9.80
N LEU A 12 6.19 -8.59 8.72
CA LEU A 12 6.33 -7.60 7.66
C LEU A 12 5.00 -7.39 6.93
N THR A 13 4.29 -8.47 6.62
CA THR A 13 2.95 -8.40 6.01
C THR A 13 2.00 -7.61 6.89
N ARG A 14 1.94 -7.95 8.20
CA ARG A 14 1.10 -7.25 9.17
C ARG A 14 1.40 -5.75 9.24
N LYS A 15 2.68 -5.37 9.31
CA LYS A 15 3.10 -3.95 9.32
C LYS A 15 2.75 -3.23 8.02
N THR A 16 2.90 -3.91 6.89
CA THR A 16 2.58 -3.35 5.58
C THR A 16 1.08 -3.05 5.47
N VAL A 17 0.22 -3.97 5.93
CA VAL A 17 -1.24 -3.75 5.99
C VAL A 17 -1.59 -2.57 6.90
N GLN A 18 -0.94 -2.44 8.07
CA GLN A 18 -1.18 -1.33 8.99
C GLN A 18 -0.82 0.02 8.40
N GLU A 19 0.33 0.14 7.73
CA GLU A 19 0.70 1.37 7.04
C GLU A 19 -0.24 1.64 5.86
N LEU A 20 -0.60 0.62 5.07
CA LEU A 20 -1.56 0.77 3.97
C LEU A 20 -2.90 1.35 4.45
N GLN A 21 -3.49 0.79 5.51
CA GLN A 21 -4.74 1.28 6.10
C GLN A 21 -4.63 2.72 6.64
N LYS A 22 -3.54 3.02 7.34
CA LYS A 22 -3.28 4.36 7.88
C LYS A 22 -3.18 5.42 6.78
N TRP A 23 -2.52 5.10 5.66
CA TRP A 23 -2.38 6.05 4.56
C TRP A 23 -3.62 6.12 3.67
N ALA A 24 -4.32 5.01 3.47
CA ALA A 24 -5.61 4.98 2.77
C ALA A 24 -6.63 5.88 3.46
N SER A 25 -6.81 5.75 4.78
CA SER A 25 -7.73 6.61 5.54
C SER A 25 -7.39 8.11 5.44
N ARG A 26 -6.10 8.46 5.38
CA ARG A 26 -5.66 9.86 5.17
C ARG A 26 -5.94 10.36 3.75
N ALA A 27 -5.82 9.49 2.75
CA ALA A 27 -6.16 9.80 1.37
C ALA A 27 -7.69 10.02 1.22
N GLU A 28 -8.50 9.12 1.78
CA GLU A 28 -9.95 9.22 1.80
C GLU A 28 -10.46 10.47 2.52
N ALA A 29 -9.82 10.83 3.64
CA ALA A 29 -10.10 12.06 4.37
C ALA A 29 -9.63 13.35 3.65
N GLY A 30 -8.99 13.23 2.48
CA GLY A 30 -8.41 14.37 1.76
C GLY A 30 -7.26 15.07 2.50
N THR A 31 -6.67 14.41 3.51
CA THR A 31 -5.56 14.95 4.31
C THR A 31 -4.24 14.89 3.55
N ILE A 32 -4.14 13.98 2.58
CA ILE A 32 -3.02 13.91 1.63
C ILE A 32 -3.55 14.00 0.20
N THR A 33 -2.72 14.50 -0.70
CA THR A 33 -3.08 14.59 -2.12
C THR A 33 -2.98 13.24 -2.80
N GLN A 34 -3.65 13.09 -3.96
CA GLN A 34 -3.56 11.87 -4.77
C GLN A 34 -2.13 11.56 -5.24
N ILE A 35 -1.29 12.58 -5.46
CA ILE A 35 0.13 12.40 -5.82
C ILE A 35 0.94 11.86 -4.63
N MET A 36 0.67 12.36 -3.42
CA MET A 36 1.30 11.83 -2.20
C MET A 36 0.87 10.38 -1.97
N TRP A 37 -0.41 10.07 -2.16
CA TRP A 37 -0.93 8.71 -2.06
C TRP A 37 -0.23 7.75 -3.04
N LEU A 38 -0.10 8.15 -4.32
CA LEU A 38 0.64 7.37 -5.32
C LEU A 38 2.10 7.11 -4.91
N SER A 39 2.75 8.11 -4.31
CA SER A 39 4.14 7.99 -3.83
C SER A 39 4.25 6.98 -2.69
N ILE A 40 3.31 7.01 -1.74
CA ILE A 40 3.24 6.06 -0.63
C ILE A 40 3.04 4.64 -1.14
N LEU A 41 2.10 4.42 -2.06
CA LEU A 41 1.85 3.12 -2.67
C LEU A 41 3.10 2.57 -3.38
N SER A 42 3.83 3.44 -4.10
CA SER A 42 5.08 3.07 -4.77
C SER A 42 6.14 2.60 -3.76
N VAL A 43 6.34 3.37 -2.68
CA VAL A 43 7.31 3.01 -1.62
C VAL A 43 6.93 1.70 -0.94
N LEU A 44 5.66 1.51 -0.60
CA LEU A 44 5.20 0.26 0.01
C LEU A 44 5.45 -0.93 -0.92
N TYR A 45 5.13 -0.81 -2.21
CA TYR A 45 5.37 -1.87 -3.18
C TYR A 45 6.86 -2.18 -3.35
N ASP A 46 7.68 -1.16 -3.59
CA ASP A 46 9.12 -1.32 -3.86
C ASP A 46 9.88 -1.92 -2.67
N THR A 47 9.46 -1.60 -1.44
CA THR A 47 10.13 -2.06 -0.22
C THR A 47 9.68 -3.42 0.28
N THR A 48 8.51 -3.91 -0.16
CA THR A 48 7.89 -5.13 0.40
C THR A 48 7.56 -6.20 -0.62
N SER A 49 7.55 -5.89 -1.91
CA SER A 49 7.23 -6.86 -2.97
C SER A 49 8.15 -8.09 -2.91
N GLY A 50 7.54 -9.28 -2.94
CA GLY A 50 8.24 -10.56 -2.79
C GLY A 50 8.67 -10.92 -1.36
N LEU A 51 8.43 -10.05 -0.36
CA LEU A 51 8.75 -10.26 1.06
C LEU A 51 7.50 -10.37 1.95
N ILE A 52 6.32 -10.14 1.37
CA ILE A 52 5.01 -10.18 2.04
C ILE A 52 4.06 -11.11 1.30
N ASP A 53 2.89 -11.35 1.89
CA ASP A 53 1.83 -12.09 1.25
C ASP A 53 1.46 -11.47 -0.11
N LYS A 54 1.39 -12.36 -1.12
CA LYS A 54 1.11 -11.96 -2.50
C LYS A 54 -0.18 -11.15 -2.61
N GLU A 55 -1.22 -11.53 -1.87
CA GLU A 55 -2.51 -10.83 -1.88
C GLU A 55 -2.39 -9.37 -1.44
N VAL A 56 -1.53 -9.08 -0.46
CA VAL A 56 -1.27 -7.70 -0.01
C VAL A 56 -0.45 -6.94 -1.06
N SER A 57 0.56 -7.59 -1.66
CA SER A 57 1.36 -6.98 -2.73
C SER A 57 0.52 -6.65 -3.96
N ASP A 58 -0.37 -7.56 -4.37
CA ASP A 58 -1.29 -7.37 -5.49
C ASP A 58 -2.30 -6.24 -5.19
N LEU A 59 -2.83 -6.16 -3.97
CA LEU A 59 -3.71 -5.07 -3.54
C LEU A 59 -3.03 -3.69 -3.64
N ILE A 60 -1.76 -3.58 -3.22
CA ILE A 60 -1.00 -2.32 -3.36
C ILE A 60 -0.84 -1.95 -4.84
N ALA A 61 -0.56 -2.93 -5.70
CA ALA A 61 -0.42 -2.71 -7.14
C ALA A 61 -1.73 -2.26 -7.80
N ASP A 62 -2.87 -2.79 -7.36
CA ASP A 62 -4.19 -2.38 -7.84
C ASP A 62 -4.53 -0.95 -7.43
N PHE A 63 -4.31 -0.59 -6.16
CA PHE A 63 -4.47 0.80 -5.71
C PHE A 63 -3.55 1.77 -6.47
N HIS A 64 -2.33 1.36 -6.79
CA HIS A 64 -1.37 2.17 -7.56
C HIS A 64 -1.91 2.45 -8.97
N ARG A 65 -2.36 1.41 -9.66
CA ARG A 65 -2.96 1.49 -10.99
C ARG A 65 -4.20 2.38 -11.00
N ASP A 66 -5.08 2.22 -10.02
CA ASP A 66 -6.31 3.01 -9.91
C ASP A 66 -6.00 4.49 -9.66
N THR A 67 -5.03 4.78 -8.80
CA THR A 67 -4.59 6.15 -8.52
C THR A 67 -4.03 6.81 -9.78
N ILE A 68 -3.22 6.10 -10.57
CA ILE A 68 -2.74 6.60 -11.87
C ILE A 68 -3.91 6.90 -12.82
N ASN A 69 -4.90 6.02 -12.89
CA ASN A 69 -6.07 6.20 -13.76
C ASN A 69 -6.89 7.43 -13.35
N ILE A 70 -7.07 7.66 -12.05
CA ILE A 70 -7.74 8.85 -11.52
C ILE A 70 -6.99 10.11 -11.91
N LEU A 71 -5.67 10.15 -11.65
CA LEU A 71 -4.83 11.31 -11.99
C LEU A 71 -4.84 11.61 -13.49
N ARG A 72 -4.77 10.58 -14.34
CA ARG A 72 -4.85 10.74 -15.80
C ARG A 72 -6.19 11.30 -16.26
N LYS A 73 -7.30 10.81 -15.70
CA LYS A 73 -8.64 11.33 -16.01
C LYS A 73 -8.81 12.79 -15.55
N GLY A 74 -8.29 13.12 -14.37
CA GLY A 74 -8.32 14.48 -13.85
C GLY A 74 -7.48 15.47 -14.67
N ALA A 75 -6.40 15.02 -15.30
CA ALA A 75 -5.56 15.86 -16.18
C ALA A 75 -6.16 16.11 -17.57
N ALA A 76 -7.18 15.33 -17.97
CA ALA A 76 -7.83 15.43 -19.28
C ALA A 76 -9.13 16.26 -19.25
N ALA A 77 -9.53 16.75 -18.07
CA ALA A 77 -10.70 17.61 -17.84
C ALA A 77 -10.27 19.08 -17.70
#